data_AF-A0A954LL62-F1
#
_entry.id   AF-A0A954LL62-F1
#
_cell.length_a   1.000
_cell.length_b   1.000
_cell.length_c   1.000
_cell.angle_alpha   90.00
_cell.angle_beta   90.00
_cell.angle_gamma   90.00
#
_symmetry.space_group_name_H-M   'P 1'
#
loop_
_entity.id
_entity.type
_entity.pdbx_description
1 polymer ?
#
loop_
_entity_poly.entity_id
_entity_poly.type
_entity_poly.pdbx_seq_one_letter_code
_entity_poly.pdbx_strand_id
1 'polypeptide(L)'
;MAKRQPSLHDSTDQPVHHAAVGDPDELMRLLDAQPDLRDELGWFWRQPLHAASDVGNDRSVEILLSRGADPNAEEGLHHDTPLMLAVEADSAKCVKLLLCAGADPNKS
;
A
#
# COMPACT_ATOMS: atom_id res chain seq x y z
N MET A 1 20.85 9.21 8.17
CA MET A 1 20.37 8.75 6.85
C MET A 1 19.13 9.57 6.55
N ALA A 2 19.19 10.45 5.54
CA ALA A 2 18.11 11.38 5.25
C ALA A 2 16.92 10.61 4.68
N LYS A 3 15.76 10.66 5.35
CA LYS A 3 14.50 10.17 4.79
C LYS A 3 14.24 10.98 3.52
N ARG A 4 14.18 10.30 2.38
CA ARG A 4 13.94 10.87 1.05
C ARG A 4 12.62 11.65 1.14
N GLN A 5 12.67 12.97 0.92
CA GLN A 5 11.45 13.78 0.87
C GLN A 5 10.68 13.42 -0.40
N PRO A 6 9.36 13.18 -0.35
CA PRO A 6 8.57 12.91 -1.55
C PRO A 6 8.63 14.13 -2.49
N SER A 7 9.09 13.93 -3.73
CA SER A 7 9.03 14.95 -4.77
C SER A 7 7.56 15.23 -5.11
N LEU A 8 7.17 16.50 -5.07
CA LEU A 8 5.78 16.95 -5.22
C LEU A 8 5.26 16.97 -6.67
N HIS A 9 5.99 16.44 -7.66
CA HIS A 9 5.63 16.65 -9.06
C HIS A 9 5.78 15.40 -9.93
N ASP A 10 4.69 15.14 -10.66
CA ASP A 10 4.45 14.16 -11.72
C ASP A 10 3.95 12.78 -11.28
N SER A 11 2.86 12.32 -11.90
CA SER A 11 2.29 10.98 -11.70
C SER A 11 3.23 9.88 -12.21
N THR A 12 4.33 10.23 -12.86
CA THR A 12 5.39 9.31 -13.29
C THR A 12 6.36 8.92 -12.16
N ASP A 13 6.34 9.63 -11.02
CA ASP A 13 7.36 9.51 -9.96
C ASP A 13 7.04 8.47 -8.86
N GLN A 14 5.95 7.69 -9.01
CA GLN A 14 5.52 6.66 -8.04
C GLN A 14 5.22 5.30 -8.70
N PRO A 15 6.20 4.67 -9.35
CA PRO A 15 5.99 3.43 -10.12
C PRO A 15 5.46 2.29 -9.25
N VAL A 16 5.88 2.22 -7.98
CA VAL A 16 5.41 1.17 -7.06
C VAL A 16 3.93 1.35 -6.66
N HIS A 17 3.44 2.57 -6.49
CA HIS A 17 2.02 2.84 -6.20
C HIS A 17 1.14 2.56 -7.42
N HIS A 18 1.59 2.97 -8.60
CA HIS A 18 0.88 2.67 -9.85
C HIS A 18 0.79 1.16 -10.11
N ALA A 19 1.89 0.43 -9.91
CA ALA A 19 1.91 -1.02 -10.01
C ALA A 19 0.99 -1.67 -8.95
N ALA A 20 1.00 -1.15 -7.71
CA ALA A 20 0.10 -1.62 -6.65
C ALA A 20 -1.38 -1.48 -7.02
N VAL A 21 -1.74 -0.42 -7.75
CA VAL A 21 -3.11 -0.21 -8.25
C VAL A 21 -3.47 -1.18 -9.38
N GLY A 22 -2.61 -1.37 -10.37
CA GLY A 22 -3.01 -1.99 -11.65
C GLY A 22 -2.21 -3.20 -12.15
N ASP A 23 -0.95 -3.37 -11.74
CA ASP A 23 -0.06 -4.40 -12.30
C ASP A 23 0.71 -5.13 -11.18
N PRO A 24 0.15 -6.23 -10.65
CA PRO A 24 0.79 -7.03 -9.61
C PRO A 24 2.12 -7.66 -10.05
N ASP A 25 2.31 -7.94 -11.34
CA ASP A 25 3.54 -8.52 -11.85
C ASP A 25 4.66 -7.48 -11.87
N GLU A 26 4.35 -6.26 -12.30
CA GLU A 26 5.29 -5.14 -12.21
C GLU A 26 5.57 -4.77 -10.76
N LEU A 27 4.57 -4.83 -9.88
CA LEU A 27 4.75 -4.63 -8.44
C LEU A 27 5.77 -5.62 -7.88
N MET A 28 5.63 -6.91 -8.21
CA MET A 28 6.60 -7.94 -7.80
C MET A 28 8.00 -7.62 -8.31
N ARG A 29 8.16 -7.24 -9.58
CA ARG A 29 9.47 -6.89 -10.16
C ARG A 29 10.11 -5.69 -9.46
N LEU A 30 9.34 -4.65 -9.20
CA LEU A 30 9.82 -3.45 -8.51
C LEU A 30 10.29 -3.77 -7.09
N LEU A 31 9.52 -4.57 -6.35
CA LEU A 31 9.86 -4.99 -4.99
C LEU A 31 11.01 -6.01 -4.95
N ASP A 32 11.19 -6.82 -5.99
CA ASP A 32 12.36 -7.71 -6.13
C ASP A 32 13.64 -6.90 -6.39
N ALA A 33 13.55 -5.85 -7.21
CA ALA A 33 14.67 -4.96 -7.49
C ALA A 33 15.02 -4.07 -6.29
N GLN A 34 14.02 -3.54 -5.59
CA GLN A 34 14.17 -2.60 -4.48
C GLN A 34 13.10 -2.88 -3.39
N PRO A 35 13.40 -3.74 -2.39
CA PRO A 35 12.46 -4.12 -1.35
C PRO A 35 11.91 -2.94 -0.52
N ASP A 36 12.68 -1.87 -0.38
CA ASP A 36 12.32 -0.68 0.39
C ASP A 36 11.16 0.13 -0.24
N LEU A 37 10.88 -0.07 -1.53
CA LEU A 37 9.76 0.60 -2.22
C LEU A 37 8.39 0.22 -1.63
N ARG A 38 8.33 -0.90 -0.90
CA ARG A 38 7.12 -1.34 -0.19
C ARG A 38 6.58 -0.31 0.81
N ASP A 39 7.48 0.49 1.39
CA ASP A 39 7.16 1.48 2.41
C ASP A 39 7.29 2.92 1.86
N GLU A 40 7.48 3.08 0.54
CA GLU A 40 7.66 4.37 -0.12
C GLU A 40 6.41 5.24 0.03
N LEU A 41 6.61 6.51 0.39
CA LEU A 41 5.50 7.45 0.58
C LEU A 41 5.19 8.14 -0.73
N GLY A 42 3.96 7.94 -1.19
CA GLY A 42 3.39 8.60 -2.36
C GLY A 42 2.59 9.83 -2.00
N TRP A 43 1.58 10.16 -2.81
CA TRP A 43 0.65 11.24 -2.49
C TRP A 43 -0.08 10.97 -1.18
N PHE A 44 -0.33 12.05 -0.43
CA PHE A 44 -0.95 11.98 0.90
C PHE A 44 -0.15 11.11 1.90
N TRP A 45 1.15 10.93 1.67
CA TRP A 45 1.99 10.03 2.47
C TRP A 45 1.46 8.59 2.51
N ARG A 46 0.81 8.16 1.43
CA ARG A 46 0.31 6.79 1.29
C ARG A 46 1.43 5.85 0.90
N GLN A 47 1.50 4.70 1.55
CA GLN A 47 2.32 3.57 1.09
C GLN A 47 1.60 2.77 -0.01
N PRO A 48 2.32 1.96 -0.82
CA PRO A 48 1.71 1.08 -1.83
C PRO A 48 0.57 0.21 -1.30
N LEU A 49 0.64 -0.23 -0.03
CA LEU A 49 -0.41 -1.04 0.58
C LEU A 49 -1.72 -0.27 0.74
N HIS A 50 -1.66 1.04 1.02
CA HIS A 50 -2.85 1.89 1.01
C HIS A 50 -3.44 1.97 -0.39
N ALA A 51 -2.60 2.19 -1.42
CA ALA A 51 -3.05 2.32 -2.80
C ALA A 51 -3.72 1.04 -3.32
N ALA A 52 -3.12 -0.12 -3.07
CA ALA A 52 -3.71 -1.42 -3.43
C ALA A 52 -5.05 -1.68 -2.72
N SER A 53 -5.15 -1.32 -1.43
CA SER A 53 -6.34 -1.56 -0.62
C SER A 53 -7.52 -0.70 -1.05
N ASP A 54 -7.28 0.57 -1.38
CA ASP A 54 -8.27 1.57 -1.83
C ASP A 54 -8.92 1.23 -3.17
N VAL A 55 -8.18 0.56 -4.07
CA VAL A 55 -8.77 0.03 -5.31
C VAL A 55 -9.23 -1.42 -5.17
N GLY A 56 -9.08 -2.02 -4.00
CA GLY A 56 -9.48 -3.39 -3.72
C GLY A 56 -8.67 -4.47 -4.46
N ASN A 57 -7.43 -4.16 -4.88
CA ASN A 57 -6.55 -5.09 -5.60
C ASN A 57 -5.93 -6.11 -4.63
N ASP A 58 -6.65 -7.20 -4.41
CA ASP A 58 -6.31 -8.27 -3.48
C ASP A 58 -4.98 -8.95 -3.79
N ARG A 59 -4.60 -9.04 -5.07
CA ARG A 59 -3.32 -9.64 -5.46
C ARG A 59 -2.15 -8.76 -5.06
N SER A 60 -2.25 -7.45 -5.31
CA SER A 60 -1.23 -6.49 -4.86
C SER A 60 -1.14 -6.41 -3.34
N VAL A 61 -2.28 -6.46 -2.63
CA VAL A 61 -2.32 -6.54 -1.16
C VAL A 61 -1.57 -7.78 -0.67
N GLU A 62 -1.86 -8.95 -1.23
CA GLU A 62 -1.16 -10.20 -0.87
C GLU A 62 0.36 -10.10 -1.09
N ILE A 63 0.79 -9.55 -2.23
CA ILE A 63 2.21 -9.34 -2.53
C ILE A 63 2.84 -8.43 -1.48
N LEU A 64 2.29 -7.25 -1.23
CA LEU A 64 2.87 -6.27 -0.29
C LEU A 64 2.95 -6.84 1.13
N LEU A 65 1.90 -7.52 1.60
CA LEU A 65 1.91 -8.20 2.90
C LEU A 65 2.96 -9.32 2.96
N SER A 66 3.09 -10.13 1.90
CA SER A 66 4.12 -11.18 1.82
C SER A 66 5.55 -10.63 1.86
N ARG A 67 5.73 -9.37 1.46
CA ARG A 67 7.01 -8.66 1.54
C ARG A 67 7.22 -7.98 2.89
N GLY A 68 6.26 -8.00 3.81
CA GLY A 68 6.38 -7.42 5.14
C GLY A 68 5.93 -5.95 5.22
N ALA A 69 4.96 -5.55 4.39
CA ALA A 69 4.31 -4.24 4.52
C ALA A 69 3.57 -4.21 5.86
N ASP A 70 3.61 -3.07 6.55
CA ASP A 70 2.88 -2.91 7.81
C ASP A 70 1.36 -2.83 7.52
N PRO A 71 0.55 -3.82 7.93
CA PRO A 71 -0.90 -3.79 7.70
C PRO A 71 -1.61 -2.69 8.50
N ASN A 72 -0.92 -2.08 9.47
CA ASN A 72 -1.42 -1.04 10.35
C ASN A 72 -0.77 0.33 10.08
N ALA A 73 -0.07 0.48 8.95
CA ALA A 73 0.43 1.77 8.53
C ALA A 73 -0.72 2.78 8.40
N GLU A 74 -0.47 4.02 8.75
CA GLU A 74 -1.42 5.12 8.59
C GLU A 74 -0.89 6.03 7.48
N GLU A 75 -1.77 6.46 6.59
CA GLU A 75 -1.43 7.53 5.67
C GLU A 75 -1.48 8.90 6.37
N GLY A 76 -0.97 9.94 5.71
CA GLY A 76 -0.67 11.20 6.39
C GLY A 76 -1.77 12.25 6.40
N LEU A 77 -2.87 12.06 5.67
CA LEU A 77 -3.93 13.06 5.50
C LEU A 77 -5.10 12.87 6.48
N HIS A 78 -5.57 11.65 6.61
CA HIS A 78 -6.73 11.23 7.41
C HIS A 78 -6.39 10.15 8.44
N HIS A 79 -5.15 9.64 8.42
CA HIS A 79 -4.70 8.50 9.22
C HIS A 79 -5.38 7.19 8.81
N ASP A 80 -5.85 7.11 7.57
CA ASP A 80 -6.53 5.90 7.10
C ASP A 80 -5.55 4.73 7.04
N THR A 81 -5.97 3.59 7.59
CA THR A 81 -5.23 2.33 7.48
C THR A 81 -5.57 1.61 6.17
N PRO A 82 -4.71 0.69 5.69
CA PRO A 82 -5.06 -0.19 4.58
C PRO A 82 -6.41 -0.92 4.79
N LEU A 83 -6.73 -1.28 6.02
CA LEU A 83 -7.99 -1.97 6.34
C LEU A 83 -9.20 -1.07 6.15
N MET A 84 -9.13 0.20 6.55
CA MET A 84 -10.19 1.20 6.32
C MET A 84 -10.45 1.37 4.83
N LEU A 85 -9.39 1.57 4.06
CA LEU A 85 -9.48 1.74 2.60
C LEU A 85 -10.05 0.48 1.91
N ALA A 86 -9.69 -0.72 2.36
CA ALA A 86 -10.27 -1.97 1.85
C ALA A 86 -11.77 -2.13 2.15
N VAL A 87 -12.24 -1.58 3.28
CA VAL A 87 -13.66 -1.53 3.63
C VAL A 87 -14.40 -0.53 2.76
N GLU A 88 -13.83 0.66 2.53
CA GLU A 88 -14.41 1.67 1.63
C GLU A 88 -14.49 1.18 0.18
N ALA A 89 -13.49 0.39 -0.25
CA ALA A 89 -13.45 -0.25 -1.55
C ALA A 89 -14.43 -1.44 -1.71
N ASP A 90 -15.19 -1.79 -0.66
CA ASP A 90 -16.08 -2.97 -0.60
C ASP A 90 -15.35 -4.30 -0.94
N SER A 91 -14.05 -4.38 -0.68
CA SER A 91 -13.22 -5.54 -1.04
C SER A 91 -13.09 -6.52 0.12
N ALA A 92 -14.10 -7.39 0.26
CA ALA A 92 -14.12 -8.44 1.29
C ALA A 92 -12.86 -9.34 1.28
N LYS A 93 -12.20 -9.49 0.12
CA LYS A 93 -10.97 -10.27 0.01
C LYS A 93 -9.75 -9.50 0.58
N CYS A 94 -9.62 -8.21 0.28
CA CYS A 94 -8.58 -7.37 0.88
C CYS A 94 -8.75 -7.29 2.41
N VAL A 95 -9.98 -7.09 2.89
CA VAL A 95 -10.29 -7.10 4.33
C VAL A 95 -9.79 -8.38 4.99
N LYS A 96 -10.10 -9.55 4.40
CA LYS A 96 -9.63 -10.84 4.93
C LYS A 96 -8.11 -10.96 4.93
N LEU A 97 -7.44 -10.55 3.85
CA LEU A 97 -5.97 -10.62 3.74
C LEU A 97 -5.30 -9.74 4.81
N LEU A 98 -5.77 -8.52 4.99
CA LEU A 98 -5.25 -7.57 5.97
C LEU A 98 -5.46 -8.07 7.41
N LEU A 99 -6.65 -8.57 7.74
CA LEU A 99 -6.92 -9.15 9.05
C LEU A 99 -6.06 -10.39 9.32
N CYS A 100 -5.89 -11.28 8.32
CA CYS A 100 -4.99 -12.43 8.43
C CYS A 100 -3.53 -12.02 8.63
N ALA A 101 -3.11 -10.87 8.11
CA ALA A 101 -1.77 -10.31 8.30
C ALA A 101 -1.60 -9.53 9.61
N GLY A 102 -2.65 -9.41 10.43
CA GLY A 102 -2.59 -8.73 11.72
C GLY A 102 -2.98 -7.25 11.71
N ALA A 103 -3.76 -6.80 10.72
CA ALA A 103 -4.44 -5.51 10.79
C ALA A 103 -5.37 -5.46 12.02
N ASP A 104 -5.31 -4.37 12.78
CA ASP A 104 -6.18 -4.12 13.92
C ASP A 104 -7.46 -3.41 13.46
N PRO A 105 -8.64 -4.06 13.55
CA PRO A 105 -9.91 -3.46 13.13
C PRO A 105 -10.34 -2.25 13.99
N ASN A 106 -9.68 -2.01 15.13
CA ASN A 106 -9.97 -0.86 15.99
C ASN A 106 -8.97 0.28 15.79
N LYS A 107 -8.00 0.13 14.90
CA LYS A 107 -7.02 1.16 14.64
C LYS A 107 -7.59 2.19 13.67
N SER A 108 -7.59 3.45 14.13
CA SER A 108 -8.23 4.59 13.47
C SER A 108 -7.40 5.85 13.56
#